data_AF-A0A1A2WQF4-F1
#
_entry.id   AF-A0A1A2WQF4-F1
#
_cell.length_a   1.000
_cell.length_b   1.000
_cell.length_c   1.000
_cell.angle_alpha   90.00
_cell.angle_beta   90.00
_cell.angle_gamma   90.00
#
_symmetry.space_group_name_H-M   'P 1'
#
loop_
_entity.id
_entity.type
_entity.pdbx_description
1 polymer ?
#
loop_
_entity_poly.entity_id
_entity_poly.type
_entity_poly.pdbx_seq_one_letter_code
_entity_poly.pdbx_strand_id
1 'polypeptide(L)'
;MAWRTATGEHGPELFERSGPEPTAQPAAGSAGRAGDDVAPRRAKKKGLLGRFWLVLTIAAVVAVSGFVVFRLHGVFGVHKGSFGGGTSGEVLDEFNAKTITLQVWGSPGSTATINYLDENSHPQQALNVPLPWSKVLSSTKPGIPANLVAQGDGSWIACQFVVNKHDGSGDVIKTPNRSDPNETVNPFVYCLDKSA
;
A
#
# COMPACT_ATOMS: atom_id res chain seq x y z
N MET A 1 -41.58 -22.18 -7.45
CA MET A 1 -42.24 -20.90 -7.09
C MET A 1 -41.20 -19.80 -7.33
N ALA A 2 -41.35 -18.81 -8.22
CA ALA A 2 -42.50 -18.01 -8.69
C ALA A 2 -42.54 -16.61 -8.03
N TRP A 3 -41.96 -15.63 -8.73
CA TRP A 3 -42.30 -14.20 -8.86
C TRP A 3 -43.00 -13.44 -7.71
N ARG A 4 -42.50 -12.23 -7.42
CA ARG A 4 -43.10 -10.99 -7.96
C ARG A 4 -42.23 -9.74 -7.74
N THR A 5 -42.48 -8.73 -8.58
CA THR A 5 -41.98 -7.35 -8.48
C THR A 5 -43.02 -6.44 -7.81
N ALA A 6 -42.59 -5.24 -7.37
CA ALA A 6 -43.46 -4.13 -6.95
C ALA A 6 -42.87 -2.80 -7.43
N THR A 7 -43.74 -1.83 -7.74
CA THR A 7 -43.41 -0.53 -8.38
C THR A 7 -44.18 0.62 -7.71
N GLY A 8 -43.62 1.83 -7.75
CA GLY A 8 -44.15 3.07 -7.15
C GLY A 8 -42.98 4.02 -6.89
N GLU A 9 -42.71 5.12 -7.62
CA GLU A 9 -43.55 6.19 -8.22
C GLU A 9 -44.29 7.04 -7.18
N HIS A 10 -43.78 8.25 -6.89
CA HIS A 10 -44.49 9.54 -7.03
C HIS A 10 -43.63 10.75 -6.58
N GLY A 11 -44.02 11.95 -7.03
CA GLY A 11 -43.29 13.22 -6.89
C GLY A 11 -43.88 14.23 -5.87
N PRO A 12 -43.46 15.52 -5.91
CA PRO A 12 -43.61 16.45 -4.79
C PRO A 12 -44.57 17.65 -5.00
N GLU A 13 -45.12 18.15 -3.88
CA GLU A 13 -45.57 19.54 -3.65
C GLU A 13 -45.04 19.99 -2.27
N LEU A 14 -44.66 21.23 -1.93
CA LEU A 14 -45.12 22.62 -2.19
C LEU A 14 -46.20 23.16 -1.23
N PHE A 15 -46.05 24.45 -0.88
CA PHE A 15 -46.94 25.32 -0.08
C PHE A 15 -47.18 24.94 1.41
N GLU A 16 -47.61 25.85 2.30
CA GLU A 16 -47.27 27.27 2.58
C GLU A 16 -47.92 27.64 3.95
N ARG A 17 -47.41 28.63 4.70
CA ARG A 17 -48.21 29.22 5.80
C ARG A 17 -47.92 30.70 6.12
N SER A 18 -48.96 31.49 5.89
CA SER A 18 -49.20 32.91 6.23
C SER A 18 -48.70 33.42 7.59
N GLY A 19 -48.25 34.69 7.64
CA GLY A 19 -48.01 35.48 8.87
C GLY A 19 -49.25 36.25 9.37
N PRO A 20 -49.05 37.32 10.18
CA PRO A 20 -49.67 38.61 9.84
C PRO A 20 -48.85 39.88 10.19
N GLU A 21 -49.22 41.01 9.56
CA GLU A 21 -48.92 42.43 9.90
C GLU A 21 -50.25 43.12 10.33
N PRO A 22 -50.39 44.45 10.60
CA PRO A 22 -49.46 45.61 10.55
C PRO A 22 -49.39 46.32 11.95
N THR A 23 -49.16 47.62 12.23
CA THR A 23 -48.92 48.88 11.46
C THR A 23 -48.20 49.92 12.34
N ALA A 24 -47.29 50.76 11.81
CA ALA A 24 -47.08 52.17 12.26
C ALA A 24 -46.14 52.97 11.34
N GLN A 25 -46.42 54.26 11.16
CA GLN A 25 -45.54 55.26 10.49
C GLN A 25 -45.09 56.34 11.49
N PRO A 26 -44.15 57.22 11.11
CA PRO A 26 -44.63 58.57 10.78
C PRO A 26 -44.04 59.13 9.47
N ALA A 27 -44.71 60.14 8.91
CA ALA A 27 -44.26 60.88 7.74
C ALA A 27 -43.92 62.33 8.09
N ALA A 28 -42.85 62.86 7.49
CA ALA A 28 -42.59 64.29 7.38
C ALA A 28 -41.88 64.53 6.04
N GLY A 29 -42.30 65.55 5.29
CA GLY A 29 -41.72 65.87 3.99
C GLY A 29 -41.84 67.34 3.65
N SER A 30 -41.06 67.78 2.66
CA SER A 30 -41.16 69.09 2.03
C SER A 30 -40.46 69.06 0.67
N ALA A 31 -40.88 69.93 -0.25
CA ALA A 31 -40.35 69.97 -1.61
C ALA A 31 -39.19 70.97 -1.76
N GLY A 32 -38.24 70.65 -2.66
CA GLY A 32 -37.20 71.55 -3.15
C GLY A 32 -36.94 71.27 -4.64
N ARG A 33 -36.62 72.29 -5.44
CA ARG A 33 -36.62 72.22 -6.93
C ARG A 33 -35.49 73.07 -7.54
N ALA A 34 -35.04 72.64 -8.73
CA ALA A 34 -34.18 73.32 -9.72
C ALA A 34 -32.65 73.32 -9.51
N GLY A 35 -31.91 73.46 -10.62
CA GLY A 35 -30.43 73.47 -10.69
C GLY A 35 -29.83 72.06 -10.70
N ASP A 36 -29.63 71.37 -11.82
CA ASP A 36 -28.77 71.67 -12.99
C ASP A 36 -27.28 71.86 -12.64
N ASP A 37 -26.47 70.82 -12.92
CA ASP A 37 -25.26 70.95 -13.73
C ASP A 37 -24.69 69.58 -14.15
N VAL A 38 -24.26 69.42 -15.42
CA VAL A 38 -23.75 68.15 -15.97
C VAL A 38 -22.30 68.29 -16.45
N ALA A 39 -21.34 67.97 -15.56
CA ALA A 39 -19.91 67.99 -15.85
C ALA A 39 -19.15 66.89 -15.04
N PRO A 40 -17.94 66.46 -15.43
CA PRO A 40 -17.84 65.33 -16.36
C PRO A 40 -17.07 64.11 -15.81
N ARG A 41 -17.19 62.97 -16.51
CA ARG A 41 -16.57 61.67 -16.18
C ARG A 41 -15.08 61.78 -15.76
N ARG A 42 -14.75 61.44 -14.51
CA ARG A 42 -13.37 61.04 -14.09
C ARG A 42 -13.18 59.53 -13.99
N ALA A 43 -13.47 58.82 -15.09
CA ALA A 43 -13.01 57.45 -15.27
C ALA A 43 -11.47 57.43 -15.45
N LYS A 44 -10.72 57.25 -14.35
CA LYS A 44 -9.23 57.23 -14.38
C LYS A 44 -8.64 55.82 -14.20
N LYS A 45 -8.59 55.09 -15.33
CA LYS A 45 -7.48 54.20 -15.74
C LYS A 45 -7.00 53.10 -14.76
N LYS A 46 -7.89 52.26 -14.21
CA LYS A 46 -7.46 50.98 -13.55
C LYS A 46 -7.14 49.83 -14.52
N GLY A 47 -7.42 49.96 -15.83
CA GLY A 47 -7.29 48.88 -16.81
C GLY A 47 -5.86 48.47 -17.23
N LEU A 48 -4.85 49.32 -16.99
CA LEU A 48 -3.46 49.05 -17.41
C LEU A 48 -2.50 48.83 -16.24
N LEU A 49 -2.52 49.68 -15.20
CA LEU A 49 -1.59 49.54 -14.05
C LEU A 49 -1.80 48.22 -13.28
N GLY A 50 -3.07 47.85 -13.01
CA GLY A 50 -3.37 46.56 -12.39
C GLY A 50 -3.03 45.35 -13.28
N ARG A 51 -3.07 45.55 -14.61
CA ARG A 51 -2.73 44.51 -15.61
C ARG A 51 -1.22 44.34 -15.76
N PHE A 52 -0.45 45.44 -15.64
CA PHE A 52 1.01 45.42 -15.52
C PHE A 52 1.46 44.76 -14.21
N TRP A 53 0.82 45.10 -13.09
CA TRP A 53 1.07 44.44 -11.80
C TRP A 53 0.80 42.94 -11.87
N LEU A 54 -0.32 42.52 -12.47
CA LEU A 54 -0.64 41.11 -12.71
C LEU A 54 0.44 40.42 -13.54
N VAL A 55 0.84 40.98 -14.68
CA VAL A 55 1.90 40.43 -15.54
C VAL A 55 3.24 40.33 -14.78
N LEU A 56 3.59 41.32 -13.97
CA LEU A 56 4.81 41.32 -13.16
C LEU A 56 4.75 40.22 -12.08
N THR A 57 3.62 40.04 -11.39
CA THR A 57 3.44 38.94 -10.43
C THR A 57 3.51 37.57 -11.09
N ILE A 58 2.93 37.39 -12.29
CA ILE A 58 3.03 36.13 -13.05
C ILE A 58 4.48 35.85 -13.44
N ALA A 59 5.19 36.85 -13.96
CA ALA A 59 6.61 36.72 -14.32
C ALA A 59 7.49 36.37 -13.12
N ALA A 60 7.23 36.98 -11.96
CA ALA A 60 7.93 36.68 -10.71
C ALA A 60 7.67 35.24 -10.23
N VAL A 61 6.41 34.77 -10.25
CA VAL A 61 6.06 33.39 -9.88
C VAL A 61 6.71 32.39 -10.84
N VAL A 62 6.64 32.61 -12.16
CA VAL A 62 7.27 31.74 -13.16
C VAL A 62 8.79 31.69 -12.97
N ALA A 63 9.45 32.82 -12.70
CA ALA A 63 10.88 32.87 -12.42
C ALA A 63 11.27 32.10 -11.14
N VAL A 64 10.51 32.25 -10.05
CA VAL A 64 10.75 31.54 -8.79
C VAL A 64 10.51 30.03 -8.95
N SER A 65 9.38 29.61 -9.54
CA SER A 65 9.09 28.20 -9.79
C SER A 65 10.11 27.56 -10.73
N GLY A 66 10.51 28.26 -11.80
CA GLY A 66 11.55 27.80 -12.72
C GLY A 66 12.92 27.67 -12.03
N PHE A 67 13.30 28.63 -11.17
CA PHE A 67 14.54 28.56 -10.39
C PHE A 67 14.53 27.43 -9.36
N VAL A 68 13.40 27.17 -8.69
CA VAL A 68 13.25 26.04 -7.78
C VAL A 68 13.38 24.72 -8.55
N VAL A 69 12.67 24.56 -9.67
CA VAL A 69 12.76 23.36 -10.52
C VAL A 69 14.19 23.16 -11.04
N PHE A 70 14.87 24.22 -11.49
CA PHE A 70 16.27 24.16 -11.92
C PHE A 70 17.22 23.75 -10.78
N ARG A 71 17.04 24.32 -9.58
CA ARG A 71 17.83 23.93 -8.39
C ARG A 71 17.57 22.49 -7.98
N LEU A 72 16.32 22.02 -8.03
CA LEU A 72 15.98 20.63 -7.74
C LEU A 72 16.57 19.68 -8.80
N HIS A 73 16.53 20.02 -10.09
CA HIS A 73 17.25 19.26 -11.13
C HIS A 73 18.77 19.21 -10.90
N GLY A 74 19.36 20.21 -10.23
CA GLY A 74 20.76 20.20 -9.79
C GLY A 74 21.05 19.41 -8.50
N VAL A 75 20.02 19.00 -7.75
CA VAL A 75 20.12 18.16 -6.54
C VAL A 75 19.78 16.69 -6.87
N PHE A 76 18.78 16.47 -7.72
CA PHE A 76 18.40 15.16 -8.23
C PHE A 76 19.24 14.70 -9.44
N GLY A 77 19.94 15.62 -10.09
CA GLY A 77 20.85 15.34 -11.20
C GLY A 77 22.29 15.10 -10.73
N VAL A 78 22.96 14.16 -11.41
CA VAL A 78 24.42 13.90 -11.36
C VAL A 78 25.05 13.59 -9.99
N HIS A 79 24.46 12.61 -9.29
CA HIS A 79 25.25 11.40 -9.05
C HIS A 79 24.68 10.26 -9.90
N LYS A 80 25.52 9.65 -10.74
CA LYS A 80 25.19 8.40 -11.43
C LYS A 80 25.13 7.29 -10.36
N GLY A 81 23.93 7.04 -9.81
CA GLY A 81 23.70 6.08 -8.74
C GLY A 81 23.14 6.63 -7.41
N SER A 82 22.64 7.88 -7.33
CA SER A 82 22.02 8.41 -6.09
C SER A 82 20.51 8.67 -6.15
N PHE A 83 19.87 8.57 -7.32
CA PHE A 83 18.41 8.58 -7.46
C PHE A 83 18.03 7.45 -8.41
N GLY A 84 17.63 6.32 -7.83
CA GLY A 84 17.87 5.02 -8.44
C GLY A 84 19.35 4.67 -8.34
N GLY A 85 19.75 4.06 -7.21
CA GLY A 85 21.07 3.45 -7.04
C GLY A 85 21.21 2.09 -7.73
N GLY A 86 20.28 1.77 -8.65
CA GLY A 86 20.28 0.54 -9.40
C GLY A 86 21.05 0.69 -10.72
N THR A 87 21.85 -0.32 -11.01
CA THR A 87 22.61 -0.46 -12.25
C THR A 87 21.68 -0.66 -13.45
N SER A 88 22.13 -0.23 -14.63
CA SER A 88 21.59 -0.72 -15.91
C SER A 88 22.07 -2.17 -16.13
N GLY A 89 21.58 -3.09 -15.30
CA GLY A 89 22.03 -4.49 -15.23
C GLY A 89 21.17 -5.37 -14.30
N GLU A 90 20.57 -4.83 -13.23
CA GLU A 90 19.72 -5.59 -12.30
C GLU A 90 18.24 -5.69 -12.71
N VAL A 91 17.88 -5.18 -13.89
CA VAL A 91 16.55 -5.38 -14.47
C VAL A 91 16.43 -6.84 -14.93
N LEU A 92 15.63 -7.62 -14.19
CA LEU A 92 15.23 -9.04 -14.36
C LEU A 92 15.84 -10.10 -13.42
N ASP A 93 16.56 -9.74 -12.34
CA ASP A 93 16.96 -10.75 -11.33
C ASP A 93 15.85 -11.09 -10.31
N GLU A 94 14.87 -10.20 -10.11
CA GLU A 94 13.63 -10.43 -9.31
C GLU A 94 12.65 -11.44 -9.98
N PHE A 95 13.09 -12.17 -11.01
CA PHE A 95 12.43 -13.38 -11.54
C PHE A 95 13.13 -14.68 -11.16
N ASN A 96 14.25 -14.64 -10.42
CA ASN A 96 14.95 -15.83 -9.97
C ASN A 96 14.07 -16.70 -9.07
N ALA A 97 13.96 -17.98 -9.43
CA ALA A 97 13.14 -18.94 -8.72
C ALA A 97 13.76 -19.29 -7.36
N LYS A 98 13.29 -18.61 -6.31
CA LYS A 98 13.70 -18.82 -4.92
C LYS A 98 13.48 -20.30 -4.57
N THR A 99 14.56 -20.96 -4.18
CA THR A 99 14.58 -22.39 -3.88
C THR A 99 14.66 -22.57 -2.38
N ILE A 100 13.71 -23.29 -1.78
CA ILE A 100 13.71 -23.55 -0.34
C ILE A 100 13.74 -25.05 -0.12
N THR A 101 14.77 -25.51 0.62
CA THR A 101 14.84 -26.88 1.10
C THR A 101 14.29 -26.95 2.51
N LEU A 102 13.14 -27.58 2.66
CA LEU A 102 12.54 -27.98 3.93
C LEU A 102 13.39 -29.15 4.46
N GLN A 103 13.81 -29.10 5.72
CA GLN A 103 14.65 -30.13 6.33
C GLN A 103 14.14 -30.46 7.74
N VAL A 104 14.07 -31.76 8.06
CA VAL A 104 13.60 -32.29 9.35
C VAL A 104 14.55 -33.38 9.83
N TRP A 105 14.96 -33.28 11.10
CA TRP A 105 15.80 -34.27 11.78
C TRP A 105 15.11 -34.77 13.04
N GLY A 106 15.53 -35.94 13.52
CA GLY A 106 15.13 -36.49 14.80
C GLY A 106 16.09 -37.60 15.22
N SER A 107 15.67 -38.43 16.16
CA SER A 107 16.48 -39.57 16.63
C SER A 107 16.82 -40.54 15.48
N PRO A 108 18.03 -41.12 15.42
CA PRO A 108 18.40 -42.07 14.36
C PRO A 108 17.42 -43.25 14.27
N GLY A 109 16.89 -43.51 13.08
CA GLY A 109 15.91 -44.58 12.85
C GLY A 109 14.46 -44.26 13.25
N SER A 110 14.17 -43.05 13.74
CA SER A 110 12.79 -42.60 13.97
C SER A 110 12.04 -42.34 12.67
N THR A 111 10.71 -42.44 12.72
CA THR A 111 9.82 -41.98 11.65
C THR A 111 9.03 -40.75 12.09
N ALA A 112 8.53 -39.98 11.12
CA ALA A 112 7.69 -38.83 11.36
C ALA A 112 6.55 -38.70 10.36
N THR A 113 5.44 -38.11 10.81
CA THR A 113 4.44 -37.51 9.93
C THR A 113 4.75 -36.03 9.79
N ILE A 114 4.92 -35.58 8.54
CA ILE A 114 5.31 -34.22 8.19
C ILE A 114 4.22 -33.61 7.31
N ASN A 115 3.68 -32.47 7.74
CA ASN A 115 2.72 -31.66 6.99
C ASN A 115 3.42 -30.38 6.56
N TYR A 116 3.36 -30.04 5.29
CA TYR A 116 4.02 -28.85 4.75
C TYR A 116 3.18 -28.19 3.65
N LEU A 117 3.39 -26.90 3.42
CA LEU A 117 2.82 -26.21 2.26
C LEU A 117 3.74 -26.34 1.05
N ASP A 118 3.18 -26.55 -0.14
CA ASP A 118 3.94 -26.52 -1.39
C ASP A 118 4.11 -25.08 -1.95
N GLU A 119 4.80 -24.97 -3.09
CA GLU A 119 5.05 -23.72 -3.83
C GLU A 119 3.80 -22.99 -4.35
N ASN A 120 2.62 -23.61 -4.23
CA ASN A 120 1.30 -23.05 -4.52
C ASN A 120 0.43 -22.86 -3.26
N SER A 121 0.98 -23.14 -2.07
CA SER A 121 0.30 -23.08 -0.77
C SER A 121 -0.72 -24.19 -0.52
N HIS A 122 -0.68 -25.31 -1.25
CA HIS A 122 -1.53 -26.46 -0.91
C HIS A 122 -0.90 -27.29 0.21
N PRO A 123 -1.70 -27.83 1.15
CA PRO A 123 -1.20 -28.72 2.19
C PRO A 123 -0.82 -30.09 1.60
N GLN A 124 0.45 -30.45 1.78
CA GLN A 124 1.01 -31.75 1.45
C GLN A 124 1.33 -32.50 2.73
N GLN A 125 1.10 -33.82 2.74
CA GLN A 125 1.34 -34.68 3.90
C GLN A 125 2.23 -35.86 3.50
N ALA A 126 3.28 -36.09 4.29
CA ALA A 126 4.14 -37.26 4.21
C ALA A 126 3.98 -38.07 5.51
N LEU A 127 3.42 -39.28 5.40
CA LEU A 127 3.13 -40.15 6.54
C LEU A 127 4.31 -41.10 6.81
N ASN A 128 4.69 -41.23 8.08
CA ASN A 128 5.68 -42.19 8.59
C ASN A 128 6.98 -42.27 7.77
N VAL A 129 7.50 -41.12 7.34
CA VAL A 129 8.78 -41.04 6.61
C VAL A 129 9.96 -41.18 7.58
N PRO A 130 11.03 -41.91 7.20
CA PRO A 130 12.22 -42.02 8.04
C PRO A 130 12.95 -40.68 8.14
N LEU A 131 13.52 -40.40 9.31
CA LEU A 131 14.35 -39.21 9.53
C LEU A 131 15.86 -39.53 9.38
N PRO A 132 16.67 -38.59 8.85
CA PRO A 132 16.29 -37.22 8.43
C PRO A 132 15.58 -37.17 7.07
N TRP A 133 14.67 -36.22 6.93
CA TRP A 133 13.88 -35.99 5.72
C TRP A 133 14.15 -34.59 5.14
N SER A 134 14.12 -34.46 3.83
CA SER A 134 14.19 -33.16 3.15
C SER A 134 13.34 -33.10 1.89
N LYS A 135 12.90 -31.87 1.55
CA LYS A 135 12.08 -31.58 0.37
C LYS A 135 12.44 -30.21 -0.19
N VAL A 136 12.84 -30.18 -1.46
CA VAL A 136 13.04 -28.94 -2.21
C VAL A 136 11.70 -28.48 -2.78
N LEU A 137 11.41 -27.18 -2.64
CA LEU A 137 10.34 -26.44 -3.31
C LEU A 137 10.96 -25.30 -4.11
N SER A 138 10.35 -24.94 -5.24
CA SER A 138 10.83 -23.84 -6.10
C SER A 138 9.67 -22.91 -6.48
N SER A 139 9.85 -21.60 -6.35
CA SER A 139 8.83 -20.66 -6.79
C SER A 139 9.43 -19.38 -7.36
N THR A 140 8.80 -18.89 -8.43
CA THR A 140 9.05 -17.58 -9.05
C THR A 140 8.39 -16.43 -8.30
N LYS A 141 7.87 -16.67 -7.09
CA LYS A 141 7.27 -15.66 -6.21
C LYS A 141 8.30 -15.24 -5.15
N PRO A 142 8.48 -13.95 -4.83
CA PRO A 142 9.50 -13.49 -3.88
C PRO A 142 9.29 -14.02 -2.45
N GLY A 143 8.04 -14.29 -2.08
CA GLY A 143 7.65 -15.05 -0.89
C GLY A 143 7.06 -16.41 -1.26
N ILE A 144 7.62 -17.49 -0.68
CA ILE A 144 6.97 -18.79 -0.59
C ILE A 144 6.44 -18.90 0.84
N PRO A 145 5.13 -19.15 1.06
CA PRO A 145 4.58 -19.35 2.39
C PRO A 145 4.98 -20.73 2.94
N ALA A 146 6.24 -20.87 3.36
CA ALA A 146 6.76 -22.11 3.93
C ALA A 146 6.28 -22.28 5.38
N ASN A 147 5.31 -23.18 5.56
CA ASN A 147 4.87 -23.69 6.85
C ASN A 147 5.16 -25.19 6.89
N LEU A 148 5.76 -25.66 7.98
CA LEU A 148 6.10 -27.05 8.23
C LEU A 148 5.74 -27.43 9.67
N VAL A 149 4.96 -28.50 9.81
CA VAL A 149 4.67 -29.20 11.07
C VAL A 149 5.26 -30.60 10.95
N ALA A 150 6.04 -31.04 11.93
CA ALA A 150 6.55 -32.41 11.99
C ALA A 150 6.33 -33.02 13.38
N GLN A 151 5.88 -34.27 13.39
CA GLN A 151 5.62 -35.06 14.59
C GLN A 151 6.26 -36.44 14.43
N GLY A 152 7.13 -36.84 15.38
CA GLY A 152 7.93 -38.06 15.29
C GLY A 152 7.69 -39.06 16.42
N ASP A 153 8.15 -40.29 16.22
CA ASP A 153 8.16 -41.37 17.23
C ASP A 153 9.45 -41.44 18.08
N GLY A 154 10.44 -40.58 17.75
CA GLY A 154 11.74 -40.53 18.42
C GLY A 154 11.75 -39.80 19.76
N SER A 155 12.95 -39.55 20.28
CA SER A 155 13.18 -38.81 21.53
C SER A 155 13.40 -37.30 21.36
N TRP A 156 13.53 -36.83 20.11
CA TRP A 156 13.51 -35.42 19.74
C TRP A 156 13.20 -35.27 18.25
N ILE A 157 12.71 -34.09 17.84
CA ILE A 157 12.58 -33.70 16.43
C ILE A 157 12.97 -32.22 16.26
N ALA A 158 13.48 -31.85 15.08
CA ALA A 158 13.86 -30.49 14.74
C ALA A 158 13.56 -30.19 13.27
N CYS A 159 13.30 -28.93 12.95
CA CYS A 159 13.11 -28.45 11.58
C CYS A 159 13.91 -27.18 11.31
N GLN A 160 14.26 -26.95 10.06
CA GLN A 160 14.70 -25.65 9.56
C GLN A 160 14.37 -25.52 8.06
N PHE A 161 14.43 -24.30 7.55
CA PHE A 161 14.39 -24.04 6.11
C PHE A 161 15.78 -23.59 5.66
N VAL A 162 16.28 -24.16 4.56
CA VAL A 162 17.49 -23.67 3.89
C VAL A 162 17.05 -22.93 2.63
N VAL A 163 17.23 -21.62 2.61
CA VAL A 163 16.79 -20.73 1.53
C VAL A 163 17.98 -20.40 0.64
N ASN A 164 17.90 -20.83 -0.62
CA ASN A 164 18.80 -20.39 -1.68
C ASN A 164 18.05 -19.40 -2.59
N LYS A 165 18.66 -18.25 -2.84
CA LYS A 165 18.08 -17.17 -3.65
C LYS A 165 18.65 -17.09 -5.08
N HIS A 166 19.70 -17.85 -5.38
CA HIS A 166 20.53 -17.74 -6.59
C HIS A 166 21.27 -16.39 -6.79
N ASP A 167 21.15 -15.44 -5.84
CA ASP A 167 21.82 -14.12 -5.81
C ASP A 167 23.32 -14.16 -5.44
N GLY A 168 23.91 -15.35 -5.38
CA GLY A 168 25.30 -15.55 -4.93
C GLY A 168 25.54 -15.39 -3.42
N SER A 169 24.53 -15.06 -2.60
CA SER A 169 24.69 -14.90 -1.14
C SER A 169 24.83 -16.23 -0.36
N GLY A 170 24.61 -17.36 -1.04
CA GLY A 170 24.74 -18.71 -0.48
C GLY A 170 23.46 -19.24 0.18
N ASP A 171 23.58 -20.41 0.81
CA ASP A 171 22.48 -21.09 1.50
C ASP A 171 22.22 -20.47 2.88
N VAL A 172 21.06 -19.83 3.05
CA VAL A 172 20.69 -19.15 4.30
C VAL A 172 19.72 -20.00 5.12
N ILE A 173 20.15 -20.45 6.30
CA ILE A 173 19.28 -21.12 7.26
C ILE A 173 18.26 -20.12 7.84
N LYS A 174 16.97 -20.48 7.81
CA LYS A 174 15.83 -19.75 8.36
C LYS A 174 15.02 -20.64 9.30
N THR A 175 14.45 -20.01 10.33
CA THR A 175 13.61 -20.62 11.38
C THR A 175 14.08 -22.02 11.83
N PRO A 176 15.29 -22.18 12.38
CA PRO A 176 15.66 -23.40 13.07
C PRO A 176 14.83 -23.54 14.35
N ASN A 177 14.14 -24.67 14.53
CA ASN A 177 13.35 -24.97 15.72
C ASN A 177 13.50 -26.44 16.12
N ARG A 178 13.25 -26.76 17.41
CA ARG A 178 13.37 -28.11 17.98
C ARG A 178 12.26 -28.35 19.01
N SER A 179 11.83 -29.60 19.16
CA SER A 179 10.92 -30.01 20.23
C SER A 179 11.49 -29.74 21.61
N ASP A 180 10.62 -29.57 22.60
CA ASP A 180 11.01 -29.45 24.00
C ASP A 180 11.80 -30.70 24.46
N PRO A 181 12.87 -30.56 25.27
CA PRO A 181 13.67 -31.69 25.74
C PRO A 181 12.90 -32.69 26.63
N ASN A 182 11.73 -32.34 27.15
CA ASN A 182 10.89 -33.21 27.98
C ASN A 182 9.94 -34.09 27.14
N GLU A 183 9.59 -33.68 25.92
CA GLU A 183 8.65 -34.37 25.02
C GLU A 183 9.32 -35.50 24.24
N THR A 184 9.69 -36.56 24.96
CA THR A 184 10.59 -37.63 24.49
C THR A 184 9.91 -38.88 23.93
N VAL A 185 8.57 -38.89 23.80
CA VAL A 185 7.77 -40.05 23.35
C VAL A 185 6.89 -39.74 22.14
N ASN A 186 6.66 -38.45 21.85
CA ASN A 186 5.93 -37.98 20.67
C ASN A 186 6.37 -36.53 20.32
N PRO A 187 7.67 -36.29 20.07
CA PRO A 187 8.21 -34.96 19.83
C PRO A 187 7.54 -34.28 18.64
N PHE A 188 7.09 -33.04 18.87
CA PHE A 188 6.45 -32.18 17.90
C PHE A 188 7.29 -30.93 17.66
N VAL A 189 7.35 -30.44 16.41
CA VAL A 189 7.99 -29.17 16.06
C VAL A 189 7.23 -28.44 14.96
N TYR A 190 7.31 -27.12 15.00
CA TYR A 190 6.71 -26.19 14.04
C TYR A 190 7.74 -25.21 13.51
N CYS A 191 7.84 -25.08 12.19
CA CYS A 191 8.63 -24.06 11.52
C CYS A 191 7.74 -23.25 10.57
N LEU A 192 7.89 -21.92 10.63
CA LEU A 192 7.21 -20.97 9.76
C LEU A 192 8.25 -19.99 9.20
N ASP A 193 8.24 -19.74 7.88
CA ASP A 193 8.96 -18.61 7.32
C ASP A 193 8.27 -17.34 7.78
N LYS A 194 8.85 -16.71 8.82
CA LYS A 194 8.38 -15.42 9.30
C LYS A 194 8.88 -14.36 8.32
N SER A 195 8.07 -14.09 7.30
CA SER A 195 8.25 -12.95 6.41
C SER A 195 8.42 -11.68 7.24
N ALA A 196 9.45 -10.91 6.92
CA ALA A 196 9.94 -9.74 7.67
C ALA A 196 9.83 -8.48 6.81
#